data_AF-A0A7J2VAG6-F1
#
_entry.id   AF-A0A7J2VAG6-F1
#
_cell.length_a   1.000
_cell.length_b   1.000
_cell.length_c   1.000
_cell.angle_alpha   90.00
_cell.angle_beta   90.00
_cell.angle_gamma   90.00
#
_symmetry.space_group_name_H-M   'P 1'
#
loop_
_entity.id
_entity.type
_entity.pdbx_description
1 polymer ?
#
loop_
_entity_poly.entity_id
_entity_poly.type
_entity_poly.pdbx_seq_one_letter_code
_entity_poly.pdbx_strand_id
1 'polypeptide(L)'
;MVKVKDMAPRGFKLLDKPLSKDLLELNKLIIEEYAEEAMGFIRGVYASYNQHVMPVAFSGGADSTAVLSLAVEALGSDRVIAVYSDTGLEFSETRRYVEEVSNRLGVELVVLESGVDVLGEIRKRGLMSVDNRWCTSLLKLNPMRMYYESRSLKVYLDGARDYESTLRAITPRIGENPSVPGVLRALPVKSWPRIVIQLYLLSRGIPLNPLYDKGYTRIGFPRGNLL
;
A
#
# COMPACT_ATOMS: atom_id res chain seq x y z
N MET A 1 -4.24 -11.25 25.95
CA MET A 1 -5.36 -10.37 25.54
C MET A 1 -5.44 -10.37 24.01
N VAL A 2 -6.38 -11.12 23.44
CA VAL A 2 -6.54 -11.27 21.98
C VAL A 2 -7.00 -9.93 21.41
N LYS A 3 -6.19 -9.30 20.55
CA LYS A 3 -6.58 -8.06 19.86
C LYS A 3 -7.46 -8.44 18.67
N VAL A 4 -8.65 -7.83 18.60
CA VAL A 4 -9.74 -8.00 17.59
C VAL A 4 -9.30 -7.87 16.12
N LYS A 5 -8.04 -7.50 15.86
CA LYS A 5 -7.52 -7.13 14.53
C LYS A 5 -6.95 -8.28 13.70
N ASP A 6 -6.72 -9.46 14.30
CA ASP A 6 -5.94 -10.53 13.66
C ASP A 6 -6.70 -11.87 13.49
N MET A 7 -8.03 -11.89 13.69
CA MET A 7 -8.86 -13.06 13.34
C MET A 7 -10.23 -12.58 12.85
N ALA A 8 -10.75 -13.23 11.81
CA ALA A 8 -12.15 -13.09 11.45
C ALA A 8 -13.02 -13.33 12.70
N PRO A 9 -14.02 -12.49 13.00
CA PRO A 9 -14.87 -12.65 14.18
C PRO A 9 -15.42 -14.08 14.27
N ARG A 10 -15.56 -14.63 15.48
CA ARG A 10 -16.27 -15.91 15.65
C ARG A 10 -17.66 -15.81 15.01
N GLY A 11 -17.93 -16.66 14.01
CA GLY A 11 -19.16 -16.60 13.21
C GLY A 11 -19.06 -15.82 11.90
N PHE A 12 -17.87 -15.34 11.50
CA PHE A 12 -17.66 -14.79 10.17
C PHE A 12 -17.97 -15.85 9.11
N LYS A 13 -18.96 -15.54 8.27
CA LYS A 13 -19.26 -16.28 7.06
C LYS A 13 -18.95 -15.36 5.90
N LEU A 14 -18.22 -15.88 4.89
CA LEU A 14 -18.21 -15.20 3.61
C LEU A 14 -19.67 -15.09 3.13
N LEU A 15 -20.03 -13.93 2.58
CA LEU A 15 -21.29 -13.82 1.89
C LEU A 15 -21.21 -14.69 0.63
N ASP A 16 -22.14 -15.63 0.49
CA ASP A 16 -22.19 -16.55 -0.67
C ASP A 16 -22.48 -15.83 -2.00
N LYS A 17 -22.84 -14.53 -1.96
CA LYS A 17 -23.15 -13.75 -3.15
C LYS A 17 -21.91 -13.01 -3.63
N PRO A 18 -21.54 -13.12 -4.92
CA PRO A 18 -20.64 -12.13 -5.50
C PRO A 18 -21.28 -10.75 -5.30
N LEU A 19 -20.47 -9.77 -4.91
CA LEU A 19 -20.88 -8.36 -4.90
C LEU A 19 -21.56 -8.08 -6.25
N SER A 20 -22.87 -7.81 -6.24
CA SER A 20 -23.66 -7.79 -7.47
C SER A 20 -23.24 -6.60 -8.34
N LYS A 21 -23.35 -6.74 -9.66
CA LYS A 21 -23.16 -5.63 -10.61
C LYS A 21 -23.99 -4.40 -10.21
N ASP A 22 -25.15 -4.64 -9.61
CA ASP A 22 -26.05 -3.61 -9.09
C ASP A 22 -25.39 -2.72 -8.03
N LEU A 23 -24.54 -3.28 -7.16
CA LEU A 23 -23.83 -2.48 -6.14
C LEU A 23 -22.86 -1.48 -6.79
N LEU A 24 -22.11 -1.93 -7.79
CA LEU A 24 -21.19 -1.06 -8.52
C LEU A 24 -21.95 0.02 -9.28
N GLU A 25 -23.06 -0.34 -9.94
CA GLU A 25 -23.87 0.62 -10.69
C GLU A 25 -24.49 1.68 -9.78
N LEU A 26 -25.06 1.26 -8.64
CA LEU A 26 -25.65 2.17 -7.65
C LEU A 26 -24.63 3.14 -7.03
N ASN A 27 -23.37 2.72 -6.92
CA ASN A 27 -22.31 3.53 -6.30
C ASN A 27 -21.38 4.19 -7.33
N LYS A 28 -21.64 4.02 -8.64
CA LYS A 28 -20.75 4.44 -9.71
C LYS A 28 -20.35 5.91 -9.60
N LEU A 29 -21.32 6.80 -9.40
CA LEU A 29 -21.06 8.24 -9.28
C LEU A 29 -20.07 8.56 -8.16
N ILE A 30 -20.30 7.99 -6.97
CA ILE A 30 -19.41 8.20 -5.81
C ILE A 30 -18.01 7.64 -6.12
N ILE A 31 -17.92 6.43 -6.69
CA ILE A 31 -16.62 5.81 -7.01
C ILE A 31 -15.82 6.69 -7.98
N GLU A 32 -16.44 7.19 -9.04
CA GLU A 32 -15.78 8.03 -10.03
C GLU A 32 -15.45 9.42 -9.49
N GLU A 33 -16.27 10.02 -8.62
CA GLU A 33 -15.96 11.30 -7.96
C GLU A 33 -14.71 11.19 -7.08
N TYR A 34 -14.60 10.15 -6.26
CA TYR A 34 -13.41 9.89 -5.46
C TYR A 34 -12.19 9.65 -6.35
N ALA A 35 -12.33 8.82 -7.40
CA ALA A 35 -11.24 8.51 -8.32
C ALA A 35 -10.73 9.76 -9.06
N GLU A 36 -11.63 10.59 -9.61
CA GLU A 36 -11.27 11.80 -10.34
C GLU A 36 -10.55 12.81 -9.44
N GLU A 37 -11.01 12.98 -8.19
CA GLU A 37 -10.33 13.83 -7.20
C GLU A 37 -8.90 13.35 -6.94
N ALA A 38 -8.73 12.05 -6.68
CA ALA A 38 -7.41 11.46 -6.43
C ALA A 38 -6.50 11.52 -7.66
N MET A 39 -7.02 11.28 -8.87
CA MET A 39 -6.27 11.41 -10.11
C MET A 39 -5.88 12.86 -10.40
N GLY A 40 -6.75 13.83 -10.11
CA GLY A 40 -6.45 15.26 -10.15
C GLY A 40 -5.30 15.62 -9.20
N PHE A 41 -5.36 15.14 -7.96
CA PHE A 41 -4.27 15.30 -7.00
C PHE A 41 -2.95 14.68 -7.48
N ILE A 42 -2.98 13.45 -8.01
CA ILE A 42 -1.79 12.78 -8.55
C ILE A 42 -1.17 13.56 -9.70
N ARG A 43 -1.99 14.05 -10.66
CA ARG A 43 -1.54 14.89 -11.77
C ARG A 43 -0.88 16.18 -11.27
N GLY A 44 -1.48 16.84 -10.27
CA GLY A 44 -0.93 18.04 -9.64
C GLY A 44 0.42 17.79 -8.96
N VAL A 45 0.54 16.68 -8.23
CA VAL A 45 1.81 16.27 -7.60
C VAL A 45 2.87 15.99 -8.67
N TYR A 46 2.56 15.17 -9.68
CA TYR A 46 3.50 14.84 -10.76
C TYR A 46 4.04 16.10 -11.46
N ALA A 47 3.15 17.04 -11.82
CA ALA A 47 3.52 18.30 -12.47
C ALA A 47 4.38 19.20 -11.57
N SER A 48 4.12 19.24 -10.26
CA SER A 48 4.80 20.15 -9.33
C SER A 48 6.26 19.79 -9.08
N TYR A 49 6.61 18.50 -9.13
CA TYR A 49 7.97 18.03 -8.79
C TYR A 49 8.84 17.71 -10.00
N ASN A 50 8.27 17.74 -11.22
CA ASN A 50 8.95 17.55 -12.50
C ASN A 50 9.91 16.34 -12.51
N GLN A 51 9.44 15.20 -12.01
CA GLN A 51 10.18 13.95 -12.02
C GLN A 51 9.73 13.07 -13.19
N HIS A 52 10.67 12.36 -13.81
CA HIS A 52 10.40 11.56 -15.01
C HIS A 52 9.42 10.42 -14.77
N VAL A 53 9.40 9.89 -13.54
CA VAL A 53 8.57 8.75 -13.14
C VAL A 53 7.93 9.01 -11.78
N MET A 54 6.73 8.51 -11.57
CA MET A 54 6.01 8.54 -10.29
C MET A 54 6.17 7.20 -9.55
N PRO A 55 6.96 7.16 -8.46
CA PRO A 55 7.05 5.98 -7.62
C PRO A 55 5.81 5.85 -6.73
N VAL A 56 5.26 4.64 -6.70
CA VAL A 56 4.19 4.26 -5.78
C VAL A 56 4.75 3.25 -4.79
N ALA A 57 4.69 3.56 -3.49
CA ALA A 57 5.02 2.61 -2.43
C ALA A 57 3.96 1.49 -2.42
N PHE A 58 4.29 0.36 -3.05
CA PHE A 58 3.36 -0.73 -3.31
C PHE A 58 3.62 -1.90 -2.36
N SER A 59 2.67 -2.17 -1.46
CA SER A 59 2.82 -3.20 -0.41
C SER A 59 2.06 -4.51 -0.69
N GLY A 60 1.27 -4.54 -1.77
CA GLY A 60 0.30 -5.62 -2.01
C GLY A 60 -0.96 -5.55 -1.12
N GLY A 61 -1.14 -4.51 -0.30
CA GLY A 61 -2.40 -4.22 0.39
C GLY A 61 -3.41 -3.49 -0.51
N ALA A 62 -4.69 -3.52 -0.15
CA ALA A 62 -5.77 -2.89 -0.92
C ALA A 62 -5.53 -1.39 -1.16
N ASP A 63 -5.08 -0.64 -0.14
CA ASP A 63 -4.87 0.81 -0.27
C ASP A 63 -3.76 1.14 -1.27
N SER A 64 -2.60 0.47 -1.17
CA SER A 64 -1.50 0.68 -2.13
C SER A 64 -1.82 0.16 -3.52
N THR A 65 -2.70 -0.86 -3.64
CA THR A 65 -3.19 -1.34 -4.94
C THR A 65 -4.05 -0.27 -5.61
N ALA A 66 -4.96 0.36 -4.85
CA ALA A 66 -5.80 1.43 -5.37
C ALA A 66 -4.96 2.64 -5.81
N VAL A 67 -3.97 3.05 -5.02
CA VAL A 67 -3.06 4.15 -5.40
C VAL A 67 -2.28 3.82 -6.66
N LEU A 68 -1.79 2.58 -6.82
CA LEU A 68 -1.06 2.18 -8.03
C LEU A 68 -1.97 2.25 -9.27
N SER A 69 -3.19 1.71 -9.17
CA SER A 69 -4.19 1.79 -10.25
C SER A 69 -4.55 3.24 -10.60
N LEU A 70 -4.83 4.08 -9.60
CA LEU A 70 -5.14 5.50 -9.79
C LEU A 70 -3.98 6.26 -10.44
N ALA A 71 -2.75 5.94 -10.08
CA ALA A 71 -1.57 6.56 -10.70
C ALA A 71 -1.45 6.20 -12.17
N VAL A 72 -1.72 4.94 -12.53
CA VAL A 72 -1.72 4.47 -13.92
C VAL A 72 -2.85 5.12 -14.72
N GLU A 73 -4.07 5.19 -14.19
CA GLU A 73 -5.19 5.89 -14.84
C GLU A 73 -4.88 7.39 -15.01
N ALA A 74 -4.22 8.03 -14.04
CA ALA A 74 -3.91 9.46 -14.07
C ALA A 74 -2.76 9.85 -15.01
N LEU A 75 -1.71 9.01 -15.09
CA LEU A 75 -0.43 9.39 -15.71
C LEU A 75 -0.03 8.54 -16.92
N GLY A 76 -0.59 7.35 -17.07
CA GLY A 76 -0.10 6.29 -17.96
C GLY A 76 0.92 5.38 -17.26
N SER A 77 0.93 4.10 -17.65
CA SER A 77 1.78 3.09 -16.99
C SER A 77 3.28 3.29 -17.23
N ASP A 78 3.66 3.93 -18.33
CA ASP A 78 5.04 4.30 -18.68
C ASP A 78 5.64 5.35 -17.74
N ARG A 79 4.79 6.10 -17.02
CA ARG A 79 5.20 7.13 -16.07
C ARG A 79 5.11 6.69 -14.62
N VAL A 80 4.80 5.42 -14.34
CA VAL A 80 4.56 4.91 -12.99
C VAL A 80 5.43 3.69 -12.73
N ILE A 81 6.09 3.67 -11.56
CA ILE A 81 6.80 2.48 -11.07
C ILE A 81 6.20 2.01 -9.75
N ALA A 82 6.01 0.70 -9.62
CA ALA A 82 5.61 0.07 -8.38
C ALA A 82 6.87 -0.25 -7.56
N VAL A 83 7.01 0.34 -6.38
CA VAL A 83 8.17 0.14 -5.50
C VAL A 83 7.77 -0.76 -4.34
N TYR A 84 8.21 -2.01 -4.38
CA TYR A 84 7.93 -3.02 -3.37
C TYR A 84 9.17 -3.28 -2.52
N SER A 85 9.05 -3.05 -1.21
CA SER A 85 10.11 -3.42 -0.25
C SER A 85 9.90 -4.85 0.23
N ASP A 86 10.69 -5.77 -0.32
CA ASP A 86 10.73 -7.14 0.13
C ASP A 86 11.58 -7.27 1.39
N THR A 87 10.94 -7.67 2.48
CA THR A 87 11.61 -7.85 3.77
C THR A 87 12.18 -9.24 3.96
N GLY A 88 11.94 -10.17 3.03
CA GLY A 88 12.22 -11.60 3.20
C GLY A 88 11.27 -12.30 4.18
N LEU A 89 10.30 -11.58 4.75
CA LEU A 89 9.32 -12.09 5.72
C LEU A 89 7.88 -12.04 5.20
N GLU A 90 7.66 -11.53 3.99
CA GLU A 90 6.33 -11.39 3.41
C GLU A 90 5.74 -12.76 3.07
N PHE A 91 4.42 -12.88 3.11
CA PHE A 91 3.73 -14.09 2.66
C PHE A 91 4.00 -14.33 1.16
N SER A 92 4.14 -15.60 0.78
CA SER A 92 4.33 -15.98 -0.62
C SER A 92 3.21 -15.49 -1.54
N GLU A 93 1.99 -15.47 -1.02
CA GLU A 93 0.78 -14.96 -1.69
C GLU A 93 0.86 -13.45 -1.94
N THR A 94 1.45 -12.69 -1.00
CA THR A 94 1.64 -11.25 -1.18
C THR A 94 2.65 -10.97 -2.28
N ARG A 95 3.76 -11.71 -2.34
CA ARG A 95 4.75 -11.54 -3.41
C ARG A 95 4.11 -11.83 -4.77
N ARG A 96 3.41 -12.96 -4.91
CA ARG A 96 2.72 -13.33 -6.16
C ARG A 96 1.69 -12.28 -6.55
N TYR A 97 0.91 -11.79 -5.60
CA TYR A 97 -0.08 -10.74 -5.84
C TYR A 97 0.55 -9.43 -6.32
N VAL A 98 1.69 -9.02 -5.74
CA VAL A 98 2.43 -7.84 -6.17
C VAL A 98 2.88 -7.98 -7.62
N GLU A 99 3.47 -9.11 -7.98
CA GLU A 99 3.88 -9.40 -9.36
C GLU A 99 2.69 -9.41 -10.33
N GLU A 100 1.59 -10.07 -9.97
CA GLU A 100 0.38 -10.16 -10.78
C GLU A 100 -0.24 -8.79 -11.05
N VAL A 101 -0.42 -7.96 -10.02
CA VAL A 101 -1.01 -6.63 -10.16
C VAL A 101 -0.11 -5.70 -10.97
N SER A 102 1.20 -5.72 -10.73
CA SER A 102 2.15 -4.91 -11.51
C SER A 102 2.12 -5.28 -13.00
N ASN A 103 2.11 -6.58 -13.31
CA ASN A 103 1.97 -7.07 -14.69
C ASN A 103 0.63 -6.68 -15.31
N ARG A 104 -0.47 -6.82 -14.57
CA ARG A 104 -1.82 -6.46 -15.03
C ARG A 104 -1.94 -4.99 -15.37
N LEU A 105 -1.30 -4.12 -14.58
CA LEU A 105 -1.31 -2.67 -14.78
C LEU A 105 -0.23 -2.18 -15.76
N GLY A 106 0.63 -3.08 -16.26
CA GLY A 106 1.68 -2.74 -17.22
C GLY A 106 2.76 -1.80 -16.66
N VAL A 107 3.01 -1.86 -15.35
CA VAL A 107 4.00 -1.01 -14.67
C VAL A 107 5.27 -1.80 -14.34
N GLU A 108 6.42 -1.13 -14.38
CA GLU A 108 7.67 -1.71 -13.88
C GLU A 108 7.56 -1.95 -12.37
N LEU A 109 7.90 -3.17 -11.95
CA LEU A 109 8.02 -3.56 -10.55
C LEU A 109 9.48 -3.47 -10.10
N VAL A 110 9.76 -2.52 -9.22
CA VAL A 110 11.04 -2.36 -8.55
C VAL A 110 10.97 -3.08 -7.20
N VAL A 111 11.71 -4.18 -7.08
CA VAL A 111 11.85 -4.93 -5.82
C VAL A 111 13.08 -4.44 -5.07
N LEU A 112 12.87 -3.95 -3.85
CA LEU A 112 13.93 -3.47 -2.96
C LEU A 112 14.13 -4.45 -1.82
N GLU A 113 15.34 -4.96 -1.69
CA GLU A 113 15.75 -5.83 -0.59
C GLU A 113 16.72 -5.10 0.33
N SER A 114 16.69 -5.42 1.62
CA SER A 114 17.57 -4.79 2.60
C SER A 114 18.97 -5.40 2.68
N GLY A 115 19.14 -6.66 2.24
CA GLY A 115 20.37 -7.42 2.43
C GLY A 115 20.73 -7.70 3.90
N VAL A 116 19.83 -7.39 4.84
CA VAL A 116 20.08 -7.53 6.28
C VAL A 116 19.87 -8.97 6.75
N ASP A 117 20.78 -9.46 7.60
CA ASP A 117 20.57 -10.71 8.35
C ASP A 117 19.49 -10.50 9.41
N VAL A 118 18.25 -10.84 9.04
CA VAL A 118 17.07 -10.71 9.91
C VAL A 118 17.24 -11.53 11.19
N LEU A 119 17.82 -12.73 11.14
CA LEU A 119 18.02 -13.55 12.34
C LEU A 119 19.06 -12.93 13.26
N GLY A 120 20.14 -12.39 12.70
CA GLY A 120 21.13 -11.60 13.43
C GLY A 120 20.51 -10.41 14.15
N GLU A 121 19.65 -9.64 13.47
CA GLU A 121 18.98 -8.49 14.07
C GLU A 121 17.94 -8.90 15.12
N ILE A 122 17.22 -10.02 14.94
CA ILE A 122 16.35 -10.59 15.99
C ILE A 122 17.16 -10.95 17.24
N ARG A 123 18.35 -11.56 17.09
CA ARG A 123 19.21 -11.88 18.25
C ARG A 123 19.67 -10.64 19.00
N LYS A 124 19.93 -9.54 18.28
CA LYS A 124 20.41 -8.27 18.88
C LYS A 124 19.28 -7.42 19.49
N ARG A 125 18.13 -7.35 18.82
CA ARG A 125 17.05 -6.38 19.10
C ARG A 125 15.76 -7.01 19.59
N GLY A 126 15.70 -8.33 19.65
CA GLY A 126 14.49 -9.10 19.93
C GLY A 126 13.51 -9.15 18.77
N LEU A 127 12.42 -9.88 18.99
CA LEU A 127 11.35 -10.05 18.01
C LEU A 127 10.66 -8.71 17.67
N MET A 128 10.18 -8.65 16.44
CA MET A 128 9.47 -7.50 15.91
C MET A 128 8.08 -7.40 16.53
N SER A 129 7.72 -6.21 17.00
CA SER A 129 6.40 -5.97 17.60
C SER A 129 5.83 -4.61 17.18
N VAL A 130 4.67 -4.25 17.70
CA VAL A 130 4.08 -2.92 17.49
C VAL A 130 4.95 -1.83 18.12
N ASP A 131 5.64 -2.16 19.20
CA ASP A 131 6.48 -1.22 19.98
C ASP A 131 7.96 -1.36 19.60
N ASN A 132 8.34 -2.50 19.00
CA ASN A 132 9.70 -2.79 18.52
C ASN A 132 9.75 -2.88 16.98
N ARG A 133 9.68 -1.73 16.31
CA ARG A 133 9.53 -1.61 14.84
C ARG A 133 10.84 -1.45 14.07
N TRP A 134 11.96 -1.93 14.60
CA TRP A 134 13.26 -1.84 13.91
C TRP A 134 13.19 -2.41 12.49
N CYS A 135 12.39 -3.46 12.27
CA CYS A 135 12.12 -4.06 10.96
C CYS A 135 11.51 -3.09 9.94
N THR A 136 10.67 -2.15 10.36
CA THR A 136 10.05 -1.19 9.44
C THR A 136 11.10 -0.21 8.92
N SER A 137 11.89 0.36 9.82
CA SER A 137 12.99 1.25 9.45
C SER A 137 14.03 0.53 8.60
N LEU A 138 14.51 -0.62 9.08
CA LEU A 138 15.67 -1.31 8.50
C LEU A 138 15.33 -2.09 7.23
N LEU A 139 14.21 -2.81 7.21
CA LEU A 139 13.88 -3.72 6.11
C LEU A 139 13.01 -3.06 5.03
N LYS A 140 12.29 -1.96 5.35
CA LYS A 140 11.39 -1.29 4.39
C LYS A 140 11.86 0.10 4.02
N LEU A 141 12.00 0.98 5.02
CA LEU A 141 12.17 2.40 4.78
C LEU A 141 13.61 2.75 4.35
N ASN A 142 14.62 2.06 4.89
CA ASN A 142 16.01 2.26 4.49
C ASN A 142 16.28 1.90 3.02
N PRO A 143 15.91 0.70 2.51
CA PRO A 143 16.08 0.38 1.09
C PRO A 143 15.33 1.35 0.19
N MET A 144 14.11 1.73 0.58
CA MET A 144 13.29 2.71 -0.13
C MET A 144 13.97 4.08 -0.21
N ARG A 145 14.50 4.57 0.91
CA ARG A 145 15.25 5.83 0.98
C ARG A 145 16.47 5.80 0.05
N MET A 146 17.28 4.74 0.13
CA MET A 146 18.47 4.59 -0.72
C MET A 146 18.10 4.58 -2.21
N TYR A 147 17.02 3.88 -2.58
CA TYR A 147 16.54 3.86 -3.94
C TYR A 147 16.10 5.25 -4.42
N TYR A 148 15.29 5.96 -3.63
CA TYR A 148 14.82 7.29 -4.01
C TYR A 148 15.95 8.31 -4.12
N GLU A 149 16.91 8.29 -3.18
CA GLU A 149 18.12 9.12 -3.24
C GLU A 149 18.94 8.83 -4.50
N SER A 150 19.19 7.55 -4.82
CA SER A 150 19.97 7.15 -6.00
C SER A 150 19.35 7.59 -7.32
N ARG A 151 18.03 7.78 -7.34
CA ARG A 151 17.25 8.22 -8.52
C ARG A 151 16.91 9.72 -8.48
N SER A 152 17.35 10.45 -7.46
CA SER A 152 17.01 11.87 -7.25
C SER A 152 15.50 12.13 -7.27
N LEU A 153 14.71 11.19 -6.73
CA LEU A 153 13.25 11.30 -6.65
C LEU A 153 12.87 12.29 -5.54
N LYS A 154 11.87 13.13 -5.82
CA LYS A 154 11.44 14.20 -4.89
C LYS A 154 10.14 13.88 -4.18
N VAL A 155 9.28 13.07 -4.82
CA VAL A 155 7.99 12.67 -4.25
C VAL A 155 7.65 11.23 -4.60
N TYR A 156 6.93 10.56 -3.70
CA TYR A 156 6.31 9.25 -3.95
C TYR A 156 4.86 9.23 -3.45
N LEU A 157 4.05 8.34 -4.03
CA LEU A 157 2.68 8.09 -3.60
C LEU A 157 2.62 6.97 -2.57
N ASP A 158 1.79 7.12 -1.55
CA ASP A 158 1.57 6.14 -0.48
C ASP A 158 0.07 5.99 -0.19
N GLY A 159 -0.35 4.77 0.18
CA GLY A 159 -1.74 4.41 0.43
C GLY A 159 -2.25 4.70 1.85
N ALA A 160 -1.51 5.43 2.70
CA ALA A 160 -1.93 5.64 4.08
C ALA A 160 -3.21 6.50 4.19
N ARG A 161 -4.18 5.99 4.98
CA ARG A 161 -5.47 6.66 5.23
C ARG A 161 -5.69 7.08 6.67
N ASP A 162 -6.59 8.05 6.87
CA ASP A 162 -6.94 8.65 8.15
C ASP A 162 -7.52 7.63 9.13
N TYR A 163 -8.43 6.80 8.64
CA TYR A 163 -9.19 5.82 9.41
C TYR A 163 -8.37 4.63 9.93
N GLU A 164 -7.03 4.65 9.77
CA GLU A 164 -6.16 3.57 10.24
C GLU A 164 -5.57 3.81 11.63
N SER A 165 -5.29 5.06 12.00
CA SER A 165 -4.77 5.44 13.33
C SER A 165 -4.75 6.95 13.52
N THR A 166 -4.75 7.41 14.77
CA THR A 166 -4.63 8.83 15.12
C THR A 166 -3.42 9.51 14.46
N LEU A 167 -2.27 8.82 14.42
CA LEU A 167 -1.05 9.35 13.79
C LEU A 167 -1.21 9.56 12.27
N ARG A 168 -1.96 8.67 11.60
CA ARG A 168 -2.23 8.81 10.16
C ARG A 168 -3.26 9.91 9.88
N ALA A 169 -4.25 10.08 10.76
CA ALA A 169 -5.22 11.17 10.65
C ALA A 169 -4.54 12.56 10.65
N ILE A 170 -3.57 12.79 11.56
CA ILE A 170 -2.85 14.06 11.66
C ILE A 170 -1.73 14.23 10.62
N THR A 171 -1.35 13.16 9.91
CA THR A 171 -0.29 13.23 8.88
C THR A 171 -0.77 14.11 7.71
N PRO A 172 0.00 15.11 7.24
CA PRO A 172 -0.44 15.95 6.13
C PRO A 172 -0.58 15.16 4.82
N ARG A 173 -1.45 15.61 3.91
CA ARG A 173 -1.69 14.93 2.62
C ARG A 173 -0.45 14.92 1.72
N ILE A 174 0.39 15.95 1.82
CA ILE A 174 1.75 15.99 1.29
C ILE A 174 2.67 16.40 2.44
N GLY A 175 3.74 15.66 2.67
CA GLY A 175 4.73 16.03 3.67
C GLY A 175 5.87 15.04 3.78
N GLU A 176 6.88 15.39 4.55
CA GLU A 176 8.01 14.52 4.77
C GLU A 176 7.65 13.30 5.62
N ASN A 177 8.27 12.17 5.28
CA ASN A 177 8.35 11.03 6.17
C ASN A 177 9.73 11.08 6.83
N PRO A 178 9.85 11.25 8.16
CA PRO A 178 11.15 11.33 8.84
C PRO A 178 12.05 10.10 8.60
N SER A 179 11.48 8.95 8.25
CA SER A 179 12.22 7.73 7.93
C SER A 179 12.70 7.65 6.47
N VAL A 180 12.26 8.57 5.62
CA VAL A 180 12.65 8.73 4.21
C VAL A 180 12.91 10.23 3.96
N PRO A 181 13.90 10.83 4.64
CA PRO A 181 14.17 12.26 4.55
C PRO A 181 14.50 12.69 3.12
N GLY A 182 14.17 13.93 2.77
CA GLY A 182 14.46 14.52 1.45
C GLY A 182 13.51 14.10 0.32
N VAL A 183 12.58 13.17 0.58
CA VAL A 183 11.57 12.74 -0.39
C VAL A 183 10.18 12.89 0.22
N LEU A 184 9.35 13.70 -0.41
CA LEU A 184 7.99 13.96 0.05
C LEU A 184 7.10 12.74 -0.18
N ARG A 185 6.22 12.50 0.78
CA ARG A 185 5.15 11.52 0.66
C ARG A 185 3.86 12.24 0.31
N ALA A 186 3.20 11.81 -0.75
CA ALA A 186 1.86 12.25 -1.12
C ALA A 186 0.85 11.12 -0.89
N LEU A 187 -0.33 11.47 -0.36
CA LEU A 187 -1.38 10.53 0.05
C LEU A 187 -2.67 10.76 -0.76
N PRO A 188 -2.79 10.18 -1.97
CA PRO A 188 -3.93 10.45 -2.85
C PRO A 188 -5.27 10.05 -2.22
N VAL A 189 -5.29 8.93 -1.51
CA VAL A 189 -6.49 8.31 -0.93
C VAL A 189 -6.65 8.55 0.58
N LYS A 190 -5.96 9.56 1.13
CA LYS A 190 -5.88 9.83 2.59
C LYS A 190 -7.25 9.78 3.30
N SER A 191 -8.24 10.46 2.73
CA SER A 191 -9.59 10.60 3.27
C SER A 191 -10.57 9.53 2.79
N TRP A 192 -10.13 8.57 1.96
CA TRP A 192 -11.04 7.56 1.41
C TRP A 192 -11.50 6.59 2.52
N PRO A 193 -12.82 6.31 2.62
CA PRO A 193 -13.31 5.20 3.40
C PRO A 193 -12.83 3.85 2.84
N ARG A 194 -12.68 2.84 3.70
CA ARG A 194 -12.26 1.48 3.29
C ARG A 194 -13.17 0.90 2.21
N ILE A 195 -14.47 1.17 2.29
CA ILE A 195 -15.45 0.66 1.32
C ILE A 195 -15.23 1.25 -0.08
N VAL A 196 -14.86 2.54 -0.18
CA VAL A 196 -14.57 3.19 -1.47
C VAL A 196 -13.35 2.55 -2.13
N ILE A 197 -12.30 2.22 -1.37
CA ILE A 197 -11.12 1.48 -1.87
C ILE A 197 -11.53 0.14 -2.49
N GLN A 198 -12.36 -0.64 -1.79
CA GLN A 198 -12.78 -1.96 -2.26
C GLN A 198 -13.71 -1.85 -3.48
N LEU A 199 -14.66 -0.92 -3.47
CA LEU A 199 -15.56 -0.68 -4.59
C LEU A 199 -14.82 -0.19 -5.84
N TYR A 200 -13.84 0.70 -5.67
CA TYR A 200 -12.98 1.16 -6.77
C TYR A 200 -12.18 0.01 -7.39
N LEU A 201 -11.49 -0.80 -6.57
CA LEU A 201 -10.73 -1.95 -7.10
C LEU A 201 -11.65 -2.95 -7.79
N LEU A 202 -12.82 -3.22 -7.21
CA LEU A 202 -13.83 -4.08 -7.81
C LEU A 202 -14.37 -3.52 -9.13
N SER A 203 -14.62 -2.20 -9.22
CA SER A 203 -15.12 -1.55 -10.45
C SER A 203 -14.11 -1.60 -11.59
N ARG A 204 -12.80 -1.63 -11.27
CA ARG A 204 -11.70 -1.82 -12.22
C ARG A 204 -11.36 -3.30 -12.47
N GLY A 205 -12.07 -4.23 -11.83
CA GLY A 205 -11.82 -5.66 -11.93
C GLY A 205 -10.46 -6.09 -11.39
N ILE A 206 -9.86 -5.31 -10.49
CA ILE A 206 -8.57 -5.61 -9.86
C ILE A 206 -8.85 -6.49 -8.63
N PRO A 207 -8.33 -7.73 -8.57
CA PRO A 207 -8.54 -8.60 -7.44
C PRO A 207 -7.90 -8.00 -6.18
N LEU A 208 -8.44 -8.35 -5.01
CA LEU A 208 -7.77 -8.07 -3.74
C LEU A 208 -6.71 -9.14 -3.47
N ASN A 209 -5.76 -8.83 -2.58
CA ASN A 209 -4.79 -9.80 -2.10
C ASN A 209 -5.50 -11.04 -1.52
N PRO A 210 -5.16 -12.28 -1.95
CA PRO A 210 -5.83 -13.51 -1.50
C PRO A 210 -5.85 -13.72 0.02
N LEU A 211 -4.96 -13.07 0.76
CA LEU A 211 -4.97 -13.11 2.23
C LEU A 211 -6.22 -12.45 2.84
N TYR A 212 -6.88 -11.53 2.13
CA TYR A 212 -8.16 -10.96 2.60
C TYR A 212 -9.25 -12.04 2.71
N ASP A 213 -9.31 -13.00 1.78
CA ASP A 213 -10.25 -14.12 1.83
C ASP A 213 -9.94 -15.10 2.97
N LYS A 214 -8.69 -15.09 3.45
CA LYS A 214 -8.25 -15.84 4.63
C LYS A 214 -8.53 -15.10 5.96
N GLY A 215 -9.22 -13.97 5.91
CA GLY A 215 -9.63 -13.19 7.08
C GLY A 215 -8.59 -12.17 7.58
N TYR A 216 -7.51 -11.93 6.83
CA TYR A 216 -6.56 -10.86 7.18
C TYR A 216 -7.18 -9.50 6.88
N THR A 217 -7.24 -8.61 7.87
CA THR A 217 -7.78 -7.25 7.68
C THR A 217 -6.71 -6.26 7.19
N ARG A 218 -5.43 -6.60 7.34
CA ARG A 218 -4.28 -5.85 6.86
C ARG A 218 -3.18 -6.80 6.40
N ILE A 219 -2.51 -6.42 5.31
CA ILE A 219 -1.44 -7.20 4.71
C ILE A 219 -0.08 -6.66 5.18
N GLY A 220 0.82 -7.59 5.47
CA GLY A 220 2.23 -7.37 5.78
C GLY A 220 2.83 -8.68 6.28
N PHE A 221 4.12 -8.68 6.57
CA PHE A 221 4.77 -9.87 7.12
C PHE A 221 4.17 -10.31 8.47
N PRO A 222 4.15 -11.62 8.77
CA PRO A 222 3.69 -12.15 10.04
C PRO A 222 4.47 -11.49 11.19
N ARG A 223 3.75 -10.86 12.12
CA ARG A 223 4.32 -10.44 13.40
C ARG A 223 3.96 -11.50 14.43
N GLY A 224 4.97 -12.12 15.01
CA GLY A 224 4.76 -13.13 16.04
C GLY A 224 4.00 -12.54 17.23
N ASN A 225 2.82 -13.08 17.49
CA ASN A 225 2.49 -13.64 18.81
C ASN A 225 2.24 -15.14 18.58
N LEU A 226 3.29 -15.87 18.23
CA LEU A 226 3.31 -17.34 18.29
C LEU A 226 3.97 -17.73 19.61
N LEU A 227 3.37 -17.29 20.71
CA LEU A 227 3.49 -17.83 22.08
C LEU A 227 2.15 -17.58 22.78
#